data_AF-A0A1W1HCM7-F1
#
_entry.id   AF-A0A1W1HCM7-F1
#
_cell.length_a   1.000
_cell.length_b   1.000
_cell.length_c   1.000
_cell.angle_alpha   90.00
_cell.angle_beta   90.00
_cell.angle_gamma   90.00
#
_symmetry.space_group_name_H-M   'P 1'
#
loop_
_entity.id
_entity.type
_entity.pdbx_description
1 polymer ?
#
loop_
_entity_poly.entity_id
_entity_poly.type
_entity_poly.pdbx_seq_one_letter_code
_entity_poly.pdbx_strand_id
1 'polypeptide(L)'
;MIPKFDCYHAALHSSYISFDKYIKHLNRISFSGYAHLYSQDLQFFYFIKPDKKMPCLSFQDGRAVAVNPDNIVNRFSSSFSISTYRCPASYADYFSRIHTSDIINKNIAIDASTLAGLLGQFETKKITGFLEALKTGAKKTYIYFFNGKILGYLNVRHQDGFFEKNLDRSDVHKALNGTTVNIYSFSSSSAATEKSESADLPGLNNVNEASLKHVDASSPGVAEKPSSKFSEASSPKNEASSSVKKKDVGRRDVISCYEKILQMLEKEIGSIEFDSIWRNCAMELSAEFDFLNPFAGEFNYLDARVDLWEKVDTSVAANALDALVNLIAKRANLPKDGIKSIKNNFTDILVAYEVRN
;
A
#
# COMPACT_ATOMS: atom_id res chain seq x y z
N MET A 1 19.16 3.42 -3.71
CA MET A 1 19.09 4.91 -3.67
C MET A 1 17.99 5.41 -2.76
N ILE A 2 16.76 4.89 -2.85
CA ILE A 2 15.74 5.12 -1.79
C ILE A 2 15.95 4.04 -0.72
N PRO A 3 16.12 4.41 0.56
CA PRO A 3 16.32 3.45 1.63
C PRO A 3 14.99 2.91 2.16
N LYS A 4 14.99 1.68 2.67
CA LYS A 4 13.87 1.11 3.42
C LYS A 4 13.79 1.76 4.81
N PHE A 5 12.57 1.96 5.30
CA PHE A 5 12.31 2.40 6.67
C PHE A 5 11.57 1.29 7.43
N ASP A 6 10.92 1.63 8.54
CA ASP A 6 10.07 0.72 9.28
C ASP A 6 8.96 0.19 8.36
N CYS A 7 8.98 -1.12 8.13
CA CYS A 7 8.01 -1.76 7.27
C CYS A 7 6.63 -1.75 7.95
N TYR A 8 5.63 -1.20 7.26
CA TYR A 8 4.25 -1.17 7.72
C TYR A 8 3.46 -2.36 7.20
N HIS A 9 3.59 -2.65 5.91
CA HIS A 9 3.14 -3.90 5.30
C HIS A 9 4.22 -4.44 4.37
N ALA A 10 4.46 -5.75 4.38
CA ALA A 10 5.48 -6.40 3.57
C ALA A 10 4.84 -7.28 2.50
N ALA A 11 5.37 -7.21 1.27
CA ALA A 11 5.12 -8.15 0.18
C ALA A 11 3.64 -8.50 -0.07
N LEU A 12 2.74 -7.52 0.03
CA LEU A 12 1.33 -7.71 -0.31
C LEU A 12 1.21 -7.94 -1.82
N HIS A 13 0.74 -9.12 -2.22
CA HIS A 13 0.58 -9.41 -3.64
C HIS A 13 -0.67 -8.71 -4.20
N SER A 14 -0.53 -8.13 -5.40
CA SER A 14 -1.57 -7.33 -6.08
C SER A 14 -2.86 -8.09 -6.35
N SER A 15 -2.83 -9.43 -6.42
CA SER A 15 -4.06 -10.24 -6.52
C SER A 15 -4.92 -10.19 -5.25
N TYR A 16 -4.43 -9.64 -4.15
CA TYR A 16 -5.15 -9.57 -2.88
C TYR A 16 -5.64 -8.18 -2.53
N ILE A 17 -5.22 -7.17 -3.30
CA ILE A 17 -5.42 -5.77 -2.92
C ILE A 17 -5.78 -4.90 -4.12
N SER A 18 -6.86 -4.13 -4.00
CA SER A 18 -7.09 -3.00 -4.89
C SER A 18 -6.15 -1.86 -4.47
N PHE A 19 -5.21 -1.50 -5.34
CA PHE A 19 -4.22 -0.46 -5.04
C PHE A 19 -4.88 0.87 -4.66
N ASP A 20 -5.93 1.29 -5.37
CA ASP A 20 -6.64 2.53 -5.06
C ASP A 20 -7.31 2.49 -3.68
N LYS A 21 -7.97 1.37 -3.34
CA LYS A 21 -8.54 1.17 -2.00
C LYS A 21 -7.45 1.17 -0.93
N TYR A 22 -6.30 0.56 -1.22
CA TYR A 22 -5.15 0.52 -0.32
C TYR A 22 -4.55 1.91 -0.07
N ILE A 23 -4.31 2.69 -1.12
CA ILE A 23 -3.82 4.08 -0.99
C ILE A 23 -4.84 4.96 -0.24
N LYS A 24 -6.15 4.81 -0.53
CA LYS A 24 -7.22 5.49 0.22
C LYS A 24 -7.19 5.13 1.71
N HIS A 25 -7.01 3.85 2.05
CA HIS A 25 -6.86 3.41 3.44
C HIS A 25 -5.65 4.08 4.11
N LEU A 26 -4.48 4.06 3.46
CA LEU A 26 -3.27 4.69 3.98
C LEU A 26 -3.46 6.20 4.22
N ASN A 27 -4.11 6.91 3.29
CA ASN A 27 -4.44 8.32 3.46
C ASN A 27 -5.40 8.56 4.64
N ARG A 28 -6.43 7.71 4.82
CA ARG A 28 -7.40 7.82 5.92
C ARG A 28 -6.74 7.72 7.30
N ILE A 29 -5.70 6.91 7.43
CA ILE A 29 -4.94 6.74 8.69
C ILE A 29 -3.78 7.74 8.82
N SER A 30 -3.75 8.79 8.01
CA SER A 30 -2.68 9.80 7.96
C SER A 30 -1.29 9.18 7.82
N PHE A 31 -1.16 8.10 7.03
CA PHE A 31 0.11 7.45 6.77
C PHE A 31 1.10 8.40 6.10
N SER A 32 2.37 8.34 6.50
CA SER A 32 3.46 9.01 5.81
C SER A 32 4.61 8.05 5.54
N GLY A 33 5.12 8.09 4.32
CA GLY A 33 6.11 7.13 3.84
C GLY A 33 6.04 6.94 2.34
N TYR A 34 6.26 5.70 1.90
CA TYR A 34 6.05 5.31 0.51
C TYR A 34 5.60 3.85 0.38
N ALA A 35 4.89 3.56 -0.70
CA ALA A 35 4.65 2.21 -1.19
C ALA A 35 5.67 1.87 -2.28
N HIS A 36 6.39 0.78 -2.10
CA HIS A 36 7.25 0.17 -3.10
C HIS A 36 6.46 -0.89 -3.84
N LEU A 37 6.13 -0.63 -5.10
CA LEU A 37 5.49 -1.58 -6.00
C LEU A 37 6.59 -2.22 -6.83
N TYR A 38 6.64 -3.55 -6.90
CA TYR A 38 7.69 -4.25 -7.62
C TYR A 38 7.24 -5.56 -8.25
N SER A 39 7.79 -5.85 -9.42
CA SER A 39 7.82 -7.15 -10.09
C SER A 39 9.27 -7.51 -10.44
N GLN A 40 9.50 -8.51 -11.28
CA GLN A 40 10.85 -8.88 -11.74
C GLN A 40 11.51 -7.73 -12.53
N ASP A 41 10.74 -7.03 -13.37
CA ASP A 41 11.28 -6.06 -14.33
C ASP A 41 10.94 -4.60 -14.00
N LEU A 42 9.95 -4.36 -13.14
CA LEU A 42 9.44 -3.03 -12.87
C LEU A 42 9.44 -2.72 -11.38
N GLN A 43 9.85 -1.51 -11.05
CA GLN A 43 9.78 -0.97 -9.69
C GLN A 43 9.31 0.48 -9.69
N PHE A 44 8.41 0.77 -8.77
CA PHE A 44 7.89 2.11 -8.52
C PHE A 44 7.87 2.42 -7.02
N PHE A 45 8.10 3.69 -6.70
CA PHE A 45 8.07 4.25 -5.35
C PHE A 45 6.99 5.32 -5.29
N TYR A 46 5.81 4.94 -4.81
CA TYR A 46 4.67 5.82 -4.64
C TYR A 46 4.76 6.50 -3.28
N PHE A 47 5.15 7.78 -3.25
CA PHE A 47 5.27 8.53 -2.00
C PHE A 47 3.89 8.93 -1.47
N ILE A 48 3.72 8.86 -0.16
CA ILE A 48 2.46 9.14 0.52
C ILE A 48 2.72 10.14 1.63
N LYS A 49 1.98 11.26 1.58
CA LYS A 49 1.95 12.26 2.64
C LYS A 49 0.51 12.75 2.79
N PRO A 50 -0.01 12.89 4.02
CA PRO A 50 -1.35 13.40 4.23
C PRO A 50 -1.54 14.76 3.55
N ASP A 51 -2.69 14.93 2.91
CA ASP A 51 -3.14 16.18 2.27
C ASP A 51 -2.23 16.74 1.16
N LYS A 52 -1.32 15.92 0.62
CA LYS A 52 -0.41 16.35 -0.45
C LYS A 52 -0.22 15.26 -1.50
N LYS A 53 -0.51 15.58 -2.76
CA LYS A 53 -0.13 14.71 -3.90
C LYS A 53 1.39 14.72 -4.03
N MET A 54 2.00 13.55 -3.97
CA MET A 54 3.44 13.36 -4.07
C MET A 54 3.78 12.66 -5.40
N PRO A 55 4.98 12.87 -5.95
CA PRO A 55 5.38 12.18 -7.17
C PRO A 55 5.57 10.69 -6.89
N CYS A 56 5.31 9.87 -7.91
CA CYS A 56 5.75 8.48 -7.94
C CYS A 56 7.08 8.41 -8.70
N LEU A 57 8.02 7.61 -8.25
CA LEU A 57 9.33 7.47 -8.90
C LEU A 57 9.52 6.08 -9.49
N SER A 58 10.14 6.01 -10.66
CA SER A 58 10.71 4.78 -11.24
C SER A 58 12.21 4.92 -11.39
N PHE A 59 12.93 3.80 -11.51
CA PHE A 59 14.37 3.78 -11.71
C PHE A 59 14.70 3.24 -13.10
N GLN A 60 15.29 4.09 -13.93
CA GLN A 60 15.69 3.77 -15.30
C GLN A 60 17.15 4.16 -15.47
N ASP A 61 17.98 3.24 -15.96
CA ASP A 61 19.42 3.44 -16.16
C ASP A 61 20.15 4.02 -14.93
N GLY A 62 19.75 3.55 -13.74
CA GLY A 62 20.32 3.98 -12.46
C GLY A 62 19.91 5.40 -12.01
N ARG A 63 18.96 6.05 -12.69
CA ARG A 63 18.41 7.36 -12.33
C ARG A 63 16.96 7.24 -11.88
N ALA A 64 16.56 8.09 -10.94
CA ALA A 64 15.16 8.24 -10.58
C ALA A 64 14.45 9.16 -11.57
N VAL A 65 13.30 8.73 -12.05
CA VAL A 65 12.43 9.47 -12.97
C VAL A 65 11.06 9.61 -12.31
N ALA A 66 10.50 10.82 -12.31
CA ALA A 66 9.13 11.02 -11.86
C ALA A 66 8.15 10.46 -12.90
N VAL A 67 7.16 9.72 -12.43
CA VAL A 67 6.07 9.18 -13.24
C VAL A 67 4.74 9.64 -12.67
N ASN A 68 3.74 9.76 -13.55
CA ASN A 68 2.40 10.08 -13.11
C ASN A 68 1.88 8.95 -12.19
N PRO A 69 1.47 9.24 -10.94
CA PRO A 69 0.88 8.25 -10.05
C PRO A 69 -0.43 7.66 -10.57
N ASP A 70 -1.17 8.42 -11.38
CA ASP A 70 -2.43 8.01 -11.97
C ASP A 70 -2.08 6.99 -13.08
N ASN A 71 -2.50 5.72 -12.90
CA ASN A 71 -2.25 4.58 -13.79
C ASN A 71 -0.92 3.81 -13.63
N ILE A 72 -0.18 3.96 -12.52
CA ILE A 72 1.04 3.15 -12.34
C ILE A 72 0.77 1.64 -12.29
N VAL A 73 -0.41 1.24 -11.81
CA VAL A 73 -0.84 -0.17 -11.74
C VAL A 73 -0.94 -0.77 -13.14
N ASN A 74 -1.44 0.00 -14.11
CA ASN A 74 -1.62 -0.44 -15.49
C ASN A 74 -0.28 -0.65 -16.22
N ARG A 75 0.84 -0.18 -15.63
CA ARG A 75 2.18 -0.41 -16.20
C ARG A 75 2.72 -1.82 -15.91
N PHE A 76 2.12 -2.55 -14.98
CA PHE A 76 2.49 -3.93 -14.74
C PHE A 76 1.75 -4.84 -15.73
N SER A 77 2.50 -5.65 -16.48
CA SER A 77 1.96 -6.65 -17.40
C SER A 77 1.43 -7.90 -16.71
N SER A 78 1.78 -8.09 -15.44
CA SER A 78 1.44 -9.24 -14.60
C SER A 78 1.23 -8.81 -13.15
N SER A 79 1.01 -9.77 -12.24
CA SER A 79 0.92 -9.47 -10.83
C SER A 79 2.24 -8.90 -10.28
N PHE A 80 2.10 -7.93 -9.38
CA PHE A 80 3.21 -7.30 -8.66
C PHE A 80 3.00 -7.41 -7.15
N SER A 81 4.03 -7.07 -6.40
CA SER A 81 4.00 -7.01 -4.93
C SER A 81 4.10 -5.57 -4.45
N ILE A 82 3.54 -5.30 -3.27
CA ILE A 82 3.55 -4.00 -2.63
C ILE A 82 4.11 -4.14 -1.21
N SER A 83 5.15 -3.37 -0.91
CA SER A 83 5.61 -3.18 0.46
C SER A 83 5.48 -1.71 0.83
N THR A 84 4.96 -1.38 2.01
CA THR A 84 4.89 0.00 2.50
C THR A 84 5.87 0.22 3.63
N TYR A 85 6.53 1.37 3.60
CA TYR A 85 7.54 1.76 4.58
C TYR A 85 7.15 3.10 5.17
N ARG A 86 6.98 3.13 6.50
CA ARG A 86 6.59 4.33 7.24
C ARG A 86 7.83 5.15 7.54
N CYS A 87 7.75 6.46 7.31
CA CYS A 87 8.80 7.39 7.73
C CYS A 87 8.22 8.77 8.08
N PRO A 88 8.98 9.63 8.78
CA PRO A 88 8.57 11.01 9.01
C PRO A 88 8.22 11.74 7.70
N ALA A 89 7.22 12.61 7.73
CA ALA A 89 6.76 13.35 6.53
C ALA A 89 7.86 14.16 5.85
N SER A 90 8.81 14.71 6.63
CA SER A 90 9.99 15.38 6.10
C SER A 90 10.89 14.47 5.27
N TYR A 91 10.95 13.17 5.59
CA TYR A 91 11.72 12.20 4.83
C TYR A 91 10.96 11.80 3.56
N ALA A 92 9.64 11.58 3.64
CA ALA A 92 8.84 11.36 2.44
C ALA A 92 9.00 12.51 1.42
N ASP A 93 8.92 13.77 1.86
CA ASP A 93 9.18 14.94 1.02
C ASP A 93 10.61 14.98 0.45
N TYR A 94 11.60 14.60 1.25
CA TYR A 94 13.00 14.60 0.83
C TYR A 94 13.25 13.55 -0.25
N PHE A 95 12.85 12.30 0.00
CA PHE A 95 13.14 11.18 -0.90
C PHE A 95 12.31 11.25 -2.19
N SER A 96 11.11 11.84 -2.15
CA SER A 96 10.30 12.05 -3.36
C SER A 96 10.95 13.01 -4.36
N ARG A 97 11.90 13.85 -3.92
CA ARG A 97 12.62 14.83 -4.75
C ARG A 97 13.92 14.30 -5.34
N ILE A 98 14.30 13.06 -5.10
CA ILE A 98 15.56 12.50 -5.61
C ILE A 98 15.66 12.61 -7.14
N HIS A 99 14.54 12.54 -7.87
CA HIS A 99 14.53 12.71 -9.33
C HIS A 99 14.89 14.13 -9.81
N THR A 100 14.83 15.14 -8.93
CA THR A 100 15.20 16.53 -9.25
C THR A 100 16.67 16.81 -8.91
N SER A 101 17.50 15.78 -8.77
CA SER A 101 18.89 15.96 -8.36
C SER A 101 19.81 16.09 -9.56
N ASP A 102 20.64 17.13 -9.56
CA ASP A 102 21.71 17.31 -10.54
C ASP A 102 23.06 16.95 -9.91
N ILE A 103 23.94 16.33 -10.71
CA ILE A 103 25.32 16.07 -10.29
C ILE A 103 26.10 17.39 -10.26
N ILE A 104 26.55 17.80 -9.08
CA ILE A 104 27.34 19.03 -8.91
C ILE A 104 28.83 18.77 -8.86
N ASN A 105 29.23 17.55 -8.50
CA ASN A 105 30.61 17.09 -8.57
C ASN A 105 30.64 15.59 -8.90
N LYS A 106 31.61 15.18 -9.72
CA LYS A 106 31.73 13.81 -10.23
C LYS A 106 33.11 13.26 -9.94
N ASN A 107 33.18 11.98 -9.61
CA ASN A 107 34.40 11.20 -9.49
C ASN A 107 35.46 11.79 -8.54
N ILE A 108 35.04 12.34 -7.40
CA ILE A 108 35.98 12.84 -6.38
C ILE A 108 36.58 11.65 -5.63
N ALA A 109 37.88 11.47 -5.70
CA ALA A 109 38.57 10.50 -4.85
C ALA A 109 38.58 10.99 -3.40
N ILE A 110 38.18 10.13 -2.46
CA ILE A 110 38.09 10.49 -1.04
C ILE A 110 39.27 9.90 -0.25
N ASP A 111 40.04 10.82 0.31
CA ASP A 111 40.97 10.61 1.41
C ASP A 111 40.53 11.41 2.66
N ALA A 112 41.32 11.36 3.74
CA ALA A 112 40.97 12.00 5.00
C ALA A 112 40.86 13.54 4.91
N SER A 113 41.73 14.20 4.14
CA SER A 113 41.74 15.66 4.01
C SER A 113 40.60 16.14 3.09
N THR A 114 40.36 15.44 1.99
CA THR A 114 39.31 15.76 1.01
C THR A 114 37.92 15.64 1.63
N LEU A 115 37.68 14.63 2.47
CA LEU A 115 36.38 14.45 3.11
C LEU A 115 36.03 15.58 4.07
N ALA A 116 36.98 16.02 4.91
CA ALA A 116 36.74 17.13 5.84
C ALA A 116 36.38 18.43 5.10
N GLY A 117 37.12 18.75 4.03
CA GLY A 117 36.83 19.88 3.17
C GLY A 117 35.46 19.77 2.49
N LEU A 118 35.08 18.57 2.04
CA LEU A 118 33.80 18.32 1.39
C LEU A 118 32.61 18.54 2.33
N LEU A 119 32.66 17.97 3.54
CA LEU A 119 31.61 18.13 4.54
C LEU A 119 31.48 19.61 4.96
N GLY A 120 32.60 20.32 5.11
CA GLY A 120 32.59 21.76 5.38
C GLY A 120 31.91 22.58 4.26
N GLN A 121 32.11 22.19 3.00
CA GLN A 121 31.40 22.83 1.87
C GLN A 121 29.90 22.54 1.91
N PHE A 122 29.47 21.33 2.29
CA PHE A 122 28.06 21.00 2.41
C PHE A 122 27.39 21.86 3.48
N GLU A 123 28.00 21.99 4.64
CA GLU A 123 27.52 22.81 5.75
C GLU A 123 27.47 24.30 5.41
N THR A 124 28.48 24.82 4.70
CA THR A 124 28.57 26.24 4.30
C THR A 124 27.57 26.59 3.21
N LYS A 125 27.49 25.77 2.16
CA LYS A 125 26.61 25.98 1.00
C LYS A 125 25.18 25.51 1.24
N LYS A 126 24.88 24.93 2.40
CA LYS A 126 23.55 24.41 2.77
C LYS A 126 23.01 23.39 1.76
N ILE A 127 23.89 22.54 1.24
CA ILE A 127 23.53 21.56 0.20
C ILE A 127 22.46 20.60 0.72
N THR A 128 21.44 20.37 -0.11
CA THR A 128 20.40 19.37 0.11
C THR A 128 20.42 18.39 -1.05
N GLY A 129 20.61 17.11 -0.77
CA GLY A 129 20.84 16.09 -1.78
C GLY A 129 21.67 14.95 -1.22
N PHE A 130 22.30 14.15 -2.08
CA PHE A 130 22.96 12.93 -1.65
C PHE A 130 24.32 12.74 -2.30
N LEU A 131 25.15 11.95 -1.64
CA LEU A 131 26.42 11.48 -2.14
C LEU A 131 26.28 9.99 -2.48
N GLU A 132 26.77 9.61 -3.65
CA GLU A 132 26.94 8.22 -4.08
C GLU A 132 28.43 7.88 -3.98
N ALA A 133 28.78 6.93 -3.13
CA ALA A 133 30.13 6.43 -2.96
C ALA A 133 30.33 5.08 -3.66
N LEU A 134 31.39 5.01 -4.45
CA LEU A 134 31.77 3.90 -5.31
C LEU A 134 33.10 3.34 -4.82
N LYS A 135 33.14 2.04 -4.53
CA LYS A 135 34.36 1.31 -4.23
C LYS A 135 34.44 0.09 -5.15
N THR A 136 35.58 -0.11 -5.78
CA THR A 136 35.79 -1.23 -6.72
C THR A 136 35.42 -2.56 -6.05
N GLY A 137 34.53 -3.32 -6.70
CA GLY A 137 34.07 -4.62 -6.19
C GLY A 137 33.08 -4.56 -5.02
N ALA A 138 32.60 -3.37 -4.61
CA ALA A 138 31.64 -3.23 -3.50
C ALA A 138 30.30 -2.63 -3.96
N LYS A 139 29.26 -2.86 -3.15
CA LYS A 139 27.96 -2.19 -3.33
C LYS A 139 28.09 -0.68 -3.11
N LYS A 140 27.31 0.08 -3.88
CA LYS A 140 27.21 1.54 -3.74
C LYS A 140 26.72 1.93 -2.36
N THR A 141 27.32 2.95 -1.76
CA THR A 141 26.86 3.54 -0.50
C THR A 141 26.24 4.91 -0.79
N TYR A 142 25.14 5.25 -0.14
CA TYR A 142 24.48 6.53 -0.29
C TYR A 142 24.43 7.26 1.05
N ILE A 143 24.83 8.53 1.07
CA ILE A 143 24.71 9.41 2.24
C ILE A 143 23.82 10.59 1.86
N TYR A 144 22.86 10.92 2.72
CA TYR A 144 21.84 11.92 2.46
C TYR A 144 22.10 13.17 3.31
N PHE A 145 21.86 14.34 2.73
CA PHE A 145 22.11 15.64 3.36
C PHE A 145 20.90 16.55 3.22
N PHE A 146 20.60 17.29 4.29
CA PHE A 146 19.57 18.31 4.29
C PHE A 146 20.10 19.60 4.90
N ASN A 147 20.05 20.69 4.14
CA ASN A 147 20.54 22.00 4.57
C ASN A 147 22.00 21.95 5.10
N GLY A 148 22.84 21.16 4.43
CA GLY A 148 24.24 20.95 4.75
C GLY A 148 24.53 19.97 5.90
N LYS A 149 23.50 19.43 6.57
CA LYS A 149 23.66 18.45 7.65
C LYS A 149 23.40 17.04 7.14
N ILE A 150 24.13 16.06 7.67
CA ILE A 150 23.87 14.64 7.39
C ILE A 150 22.48 14.28 7.92
N LEU A 151 21.64 13.76 7.03
CA LEU A 151 20.31 13.26 7.33
C LEU A 151 20.35 11.79 7.79
N GLY A 152 21.24 11.02 7.16
CA GLY A 152 21.42 9.59 7.38
C GLY A 152 22.11 8.94 6.19
N TYR A 153 22.13 7.61 6.14
CA TYR A 153 22.74 6.85 5.04
C TYR A 153 22.00 5.55 4.74
N LEU A 154 22.29 4.98 3.57
CA LEU A 154 21.81 3.66 3.16
C LEU A 154 22.78 2.58 3.66
N ASN A 155 22.38 1.82 4.67
CA ASN A 155 23.20 0.70 5.15
C ASN A 155 23.03 -0.51 4.21
N VAL A 156 24.08 -0.82 3.46
CA VAL A 156 24.15 -1.98 2.56
C VAL A 156 24.76 -3.24 3.20
N ARG A 157 25.29 -3.15 4.43
CA ARG A 157 25.90 -4.28 5.16
C ARG A 157 24.87 -5.36 5.50
N HIS A 158 23.62 -4.98 5.76
CA HIS A 158 22.53 -5.90 6.07
C HIS A 158 21.78 -6.43 4.84
N GLN A 159 22.31 -6.25 3.62
CA GLN A 159 21.66 -6.60 2.34
C GLN A 159 20.31 -5.92 2.03
N ASP A 160 19.65 -5.34 3.03
CA ASP A 160 18.26 -4.86 2.92
C ASP A 160 18.12 -3.38 2.59
N GLY A 161 19.21 -2.59 2.66
CA GLY A 161 19.19 -1.18 2.28
C GLY A 161 18.33 -0.31 3.20
N PHE A 162 18.42 -0.52 4.52
CA PHE A 162 17.70 0.29 5.50
C PHE A 162 18.30 1.69 5.67
N PHE A 163 17.45 2.63 6.03
CA PHE A 163 17.83 3.98 6.39
C PHE A 163 18.36 4.00 7.82
N GLU A 164 19.57 4.53 8.00
CA GLU A 164 20.14 4.75 9.31
C GLU A 164 20.41 6.23 9.55
N LYS A 165 19.76 6.76 10.58
CA LYS A 165 19.82 8.18 10.94
C LYS A 165 21.08 8.54 11.74
N ASN A 166 21.54 7.60 12.58
CA ASN A 166 22.59 7.85 13.55
C ASN A 166 23.94 7.42 12.97
N LEU A 167 24.42 8.18 11.99
CA LEU A 167 25.77 8.00 11.49
C LEU A 167 26.71 8.94 12.25
N ASP A 168 27.58 8.38 13.08
CA ASP A 168 28.68 9.17 13.63
C ASP A 168 29.60 9.62 12.49
N ARG A 169 30.21 10.80 12.62
CA ARG A 169 31.20 11.29 11.65
C ARG A 169 32.30 10.25 11.44
N SER A 170 32.74 9.57 12.49
CA SER A 170 33.77 8.52 12.37
C SER A 170 33.35 7.38 11.44
N ASP A 171 32.06 7.03 11.40
CA ASP A 171 31.53 5.99 10.53
C ASP A 171 31.33 6.46 9.10
N VAL A 172 30.97 7.74 8.89
CA VAL A 172 31.04 8.39 7.56
C VAL A 172 32.45 8.30 7.00
N HIS A 173 33.46 8.66 7.81
CA HIS A 173 34.86 8.60 7.42
C HIS A 173 35.25 7.17 7.02
N LYS A 174 34.90 6.16 7.82
CA LYS A 174 35.17 4.74 7.49
C LYS A 174 34.45 4.28 6.22
N ALA A 175 33.21 4.71 6.01
CA ALA A 175 32.39 4.31 4.87
C ALA A 175 32.91 4.91 3.55
N LEU A 176 33.47 6.13 3.60
CA LEU A 176 33.91 6.86 2.41
C LEU A 176 35.41 6.74 2.12
N ASN A 177 36.23 6.32 3.08
CA ASN A 177 37.68 6.25 2.88
C ASN A 177 38.06 5.29 1.75
N GLY A 178 38.84 5.78 0.77
CA GLY A 178 39.25 5.01 -0.40
C GLY A 178 38.12 4.74 -1.39
N THR A 179 37.08 5.58 -1.39
CA THR A 179 35.99 5.55 -2.38
C THR A 179 36.10 6.71 -3.36
N THR A 180 35.47 6.56 -4.51
CA THR A 180 35.20 7.66 -5.45
C THR A 180 33.76 8.10 -5.27
N VAL A 181 33.51 9.40 -5.13
CA VAL A 181 32.18 9.92 -4.83
C VAL A 181 31.63 10.83 -5.93
N ASN A 182 30.32 10.70 -6.15
CA ASN A 182 29.51 11.62 -6.93
C ASN A 182 28.57 12.36 -5.98
N ILE A 183 28.39 13.66 -6.20
CA ILE A 183 27.59 14.52 -5.33
C ILE A 183 26.44 15.07 -6.13
N TYR A 184 25.24 14.86 -5.60
CA TYR A 184 23.99 15.26 -6.19
C TYR A 184 23.32 16.29 -5.29
N SER A 185 22.91 17.42 -5.87
CA SER A 185 22.11 18.43 -5.17
C SER A 185 20.73 18.49 -5.79
N PHE A 186 19.70 18.66 -4.98
CA PHE A 186 18.37 18.95 -5.48
C PHE A 186 18.38 20.33 -6.12
N SER A 187 17.88 20.44 -7.34
CA SER A 187 17.74 21.73 -8.02
C SER A 187 16.78 22.60 -7.21
N SER A 188 17.15 23.87 -7.02
CA SER A 188 16.31 24.89 -6.40
C SER A 188 15.25 25.44 -7.35
N SER A 189 15.30 25.07 -8.64
CA SER A 189 14.33 25.56 -9.62
C SER A 189 12.99 24.87 -9.42
N SER A 190 11.96 25.69 -9.19
CA SER A 190 10.55 25.32 -9.27
C SER A 190 10.09 24.95 -10.69
N ALA A 191 11.02 24.70 -11.62
CA ALA A 191 10.76 24.51 -13.05
C ALA A 191 10.61 23.03 -13.46
N ALA A 192 10.77 22.08 -12.53
CA ALA A 192 10.61 20.65 -12.82
C ALA A 192 9.14 20.21 -12.99
N THR A 193 8.17 21.10 -12.76
CA THR A 193 6.74 20.78 -12.86
C THR A 193 6.15 21.02 -14.26
N GLU A 194 6.91 21.58 -15.22
CA GLU A 194 6.39 21.91 -16.57
C GLU A 194 7.11 21.20 -17.72
N LYS A 195 8.00 20.23 -17.44
CA LYS A 195 8.60 19.35 -18.47
C LYS A 195 8.15 17.88 -18.36
N SER A 196 6.97 17.63 -17.80
CA SER A 196 6.31 16.33 -17.92
C SER A 196 5.32 16.34 -19.10
N GLU A 197 5.84 16.50 -20.31
CA GLU A 197 5.11 16.18 -21.54
C GLU A 197 5.61 14.79 -22.00
N SER A 198 4.70 13.83 -21.95
CA SER A 198 4.71 12.52 -22.61
C SER A 198 6.04 12.02 -23.17
N ALA A 199 6.86 11.36 -22.32
CA ALA A 199 7.72 10.30 -22.82
C ALA A 199 6.86 9.02 -22.92
N ASP A 200 6.06 8.93 -23.99
CA ASP A 200 5.53 7.66 -24.44
C ASP A 200 6.71 6.78 -24.86
N LEU A 201 6.85 5.65 -24.17
CA LEU A 201 7.81 4.61 -24.54
C LEU A 201 7.36 3.97 -25.86
N PRO A 202 8.26 3.75 -26.83
CA PRO A 202 7.92 3.06 -28.07
C PRO A 202 7.78 1.56 -27.79
N GLY A 203 6.61 1.01 -28.10
CA GLY A 203 6.42 -0.43 -28.25
C GLY A 203 5.32 -1.01 -27.38
N LEU A 204 4.07 -0.94 -27.87
CA LEU A 204 2.98 -1.92 -27.77
C LEU A 204 1.65 -1.20 -28.00
N ASN A 205 1.34 -0.88 -29.26
CA ASN A 205 -0.02 -0.49 -29.66
C ASN A 205 -0.52 -1.49 -30.70
N ASN A 206 -1.57 -2.22 -30.33
CA ASN A 206 -2.57 -2.75 -31.24
C ASN A 206 -3.79 -3.16 -30.40
N VAL A 207 -4.76 -2.25 -30.24
CA VAL A 207 -6.19 -2.54 -30.44
C VAL A 207 -6.88 -1.22 -30.83
N ASN A 208 -7.67 -1.29 -31.88
CA ASN A 208 -8.53 -0.23 -32.41
C ASN A 208 -9.60 0.19 -31.39
N GLU A 209 -9.85 1.50 -31.26
CA GLU A 209 -11.16 2.00 -30.88
C GLU A 209 -11.61 3.13 -31.81
N ALA A 210 -12.75 2.89 -32.43
CA ALA A 210 -13.45 3.83 -33.29
C ALA A 210 -14.39 4.70 -32.45
N SER A 211 -14.33 6.00 -32.74
CA SER A 211 -15.43 6.96 -32.74
C SER A 211 -16.15 7.30 -31.42
N LEU A 212 -15.76 8.47 -30.92
CA LEU A 212 -16.59 9.41 -30.14
C LEU A 212 -17.91 9.77 -30.84
N LYS A 213 -18.97 9.93 -30.05
CA LYS A 213 -19.94 11.02 -30.22
C LYS A 213 -20.37 11.62 -28.87
N HIS A 214 -20.26 12.95 -28.83
CA HIS A 214 -20.81 13.94 -27.89
C HIS A 214 -22.26 13.69 -27.47
N VAL A 215 -22.66 14.15 -26.26
CA VAL A 215 -23.68 15.22 -26.05
C VAL A 215 -23.41 15.96 -24.72
N ASP A 216 -23.68 17.27 -24.76
CA ASP A 216 -23.51 18.35 -23.79
C ASP A 216 -24.34 18.31 -22.50
N ALA A 217 -23.75 19.01 -21.50
CA ALA A 217 -24.29 19.92 -20.47
C ALA A 217 -25.77 19.85 -20.04
N SER A 218 -25.98 19.88 -18.71
CA SER A 218 -26.69 20.96 -17.98
C SER A 218 -26.69 20.73 -16.46
N SER A 219 -26.29 21.75 -15.68
CA SER A 219 -26.68 21.97 -14.27
C SER A 219 -28.02 22.73 -14.22
N PRO A 220 -28.79 22.69 -13.11
CA PRO A 220 -28.58 23.51 -11.88
C PRO A 220 -28.85 22.70 -10.58
N GLY A 221 -28.35 22.99 -9.38
CA GLY A 221 -28.15 24.26 -8.68
C GLY A 221 -29.34 24.54 -7.76
N VAL A 222 -29.31 24.15 -6.47
CA VAL A 222 -30.04 24.81 -5.36
C VAL A 222 -29.33 24.49 -4.03
N ALA A 223 -29.17 25.54 -3.22
CA ALA A 223 -28.60 25.56 -1.88
C ALA A 223 -29.63 25.16 -0.81
N GLU A 224 -29.19 24.63 0.32
CA GLU A 224 -29.71 25.04 1.63
C GLU A 224 -28.79 24.63 2.78
N LYS A 225 -28.51 25.61 3.63
CA LYS A 225 -27.98 25.47 5.00
C LYS A 225 -29.22 25.54 5.92
N PRO A 226 -29.24 24.88 7.08
CA PRO A 226 -28.84 25.64 8.27
C PRO A 226 -28.19 24.82 9.40
N SER A 227 -27.61 25.59 10.33
CA SER A 227 -27.05 25.21 11.62
C SER A 227 -28.08 25.10 12.75
N SER A 228 -27.83 24.27 13.77
CA SER A 228 -27.84 24.61 15.22
C SER A 228 -27.69 23.30 16.03
N LYS A 229 -26.77 23.12 17.00
CA LYS A 229 -26.55 23.69 18.36
C LYS A 229 -27.47 23.11 19.47
N PHE A 230 -26.80 22.67 20.56
CA PHE A 230 -27.28 22.25 21.91
C PHE A 230 -27.97 20.86 22.02
N SER A 231 -27.79 20.03 23.05
CA SER A 231 -27.33 20.22 24.45
C SER A 231 -26.92 18.89 25.11
N GLU A 232 -26.04 18.98 26.11
CA GLU A 232 -25.85 17.99 27.17
C GLU A 232 -27.10 17.89 28.06
N ALA A 233 -27.45 16.68 28.52
CA ALA A 233 -27.51 16.34 29.96
C ALA A 233 -28.16 14.97 30.24
N SER A 234 -27.61 14.33 31.27
CA SER A 234 -28.22 13.44 32.26
C SER A 234 -28.59 11.99 31.91
N SER A 235 -27.92 11.09 32.64
CA SER A 235 -28.27 9.69 32.89
C SER A 235 -29.66 9.51 33.53
N PRO A 236 -30.17 8.27 33.50
CA PRO A 236 -30.39 7.59 34.78
C PRO A 236 -29.76 6.19 34.85
N LYS A 237 -29.41 5.83 36.09
CA LYS A 237 -28.90 4.52 36.52
C LYS A 237 -30.03 3.48 36.59
N ASN A 238 -29.59 2.24 36.41
CA ASN A 238 -30.09 0.97 36.95
C ASN A 238 -31.45 0.46 36.47
N GLU A 239 -31.42 -0.65 35.73
CA GLU A 239 -32.10 -1.88 36.13
C GLU A 239 -31.43 -3.13 35.54
N ALA A 240 -31.46 -4.19 36.34
CA ALA A 240 -30.78 -5.48 36.22
C ALA A 240 -31.07 -6.21 34.90
N SER A 241 -30.05 -6.73 34.21
CA SER A 241 -29.60 -8.15 34.29
C SER A 241 -30.72 -9.19 34.15
N SER A 242 -31.04 -9.59 32.90
CA SER A 242 -31.27 -10.98 32.48
C SER A 242 -31.70 -11.09 31.00
N SER A 243 -30.79 -10.98 30.03
CA SER A 243 -31.10 -11.37 28.64
C SER A 243 -29.90 -11.79 27.78
N VAL A 244 -28.74 -12.01 28.39
CA VAL A 244 -27.54 -12.49 27.69
C VAL A 244 -27.48 -14.01 27.81
N LYS A 245 -28.00 -14.75 26.81
CA LYS A 245 -27.62 -16.16 26.52
C LYS A 245 -28.31 -16.78 25.29
N LYS A 246 -29.36 -16.17 24.72
CA LYS A 246 -30.03 -16.74 23.52
C LYS A 246 -29.45 -16.30 22.16
N LYS A 247 -28.77 -15.15 22.07
CA LYS A 247 -28.30 -14.60 20.78
C LYS A 247 -27.02 -15.25 20.25
N ASP A 248 -26.28 -15.94 21.12
CA ASP A 248 -24.89 -16.34 20.88
C ASP A 248 -24.74 -17.74 20.28
N VAL A 249 -25.77 -18.58 20.44
CA VAL A 249 -25.82 -19.94 19.85
C VAL A 249 -25.95 -19.83 18.33
N GLY A 250 -26.87 -18.98 17.84
CA GLY A 250 -27.12 -18.83 16.41
C GLY A 250 -25.93 -18.30 15.60
N ARG A 251 -25.12 -17.39 16.15
CA ARG A 251 -23.94 -16.84 15.45
C ARG A 251 -22.88 -17.91 15.24
N ARG A 252 -22.55 -18.66 16.29
CA ARG A 252 -21.53 -19.71 16.22
C ARG A 252 -21.92 -20.80 15.23
N ASP A 253 -23.19 -21.20 15.22
CA ASP A 253 -23.65 -22.23 14.31
C ASP A 253 -23.65 -21.78 12.84
N VAL A 254 -24.00 -20.52 12.56
CA VAL A 254 -23.86 -19.91 11.22
C VAL A 254 -22.40 -19.91 10.79
N ILE A 255 -21.49 -19.44 11.65
CA ILE A 255 -20.06 -19.42 11.35
C ILE A 255 -19.54 -20.83 11.08
N SER A 256 -19.88 -21.80 11.93
CA SER A 256 -19.49 -23.21 11.75
C SER A 256 -20.05 -23.85 10.48
N CYS A 257 -21.24 -23.44 10.02
CA CYS A 257 -21.76 -23.86 8.72
C CYS A 257 -20.84 -23.39 7.58
N TYR A 258 -20.51 -22.09 7.55
CA TYR A 258 -19.69 -21.52 6.48
C TYR A 258 -18.21 -21.93 6.56
N GLU A 259 -17.66 -22.16 7.75
CA GLU A 259 -16.33 -22.76 7.91
C GLU A 259 -16.26 -24.13 7.23
N LYS A 260 -17.27 -24.99 7.40
CA LYS A 260 -17.31 -26.29 6.73
C LYS A 260 -17.39 -26.17 5.21
N ILE A 261 -18.14 -25.18 4.70
CA ILE A 261 -18.24 -24.92 3.27
C ILE A 261 -16.89 -24.42 2.72
N LEU A 262 -16.25 -23.46 3.39
CA LEU A 262 -14.96 -22.92 2.99
C LEU A 262 -13.86 -23.99 3.03
N GLN A 263 -13.85 -24.86 4.05
CA GLN A 263 -12.94 -26.01 4.13
C GLN A 263 -13.12 -27.00 2.97
N MET A 264 -14.38 -27.29 2.61
CA MET A 264 -14.68 -28.14 1.47
C MET A 264 -14.16 -27.51 0.17
N LEU A 265 -14.44 -26.22 -0.05
CA LEU A 265 -13.97 -25.48 -1.22
C LEU A 265 -12.43 -25.43 -1.28
N GLU A 266 -11.77 -25.18 -0.15
CA GLU A 266 -10.30 -25.17 -0.04
C GLU A 266 -9.71 -26.52 -0.41
N LYS A 267 -10.34 -27.62 0.01
CA LYS A 267 -9.91 -28.98 -0.32
C LYS A 267 -10.09 -29.30 -1.81
N GLU A 268 -11.19 -28.86 -2.42
CA GLU A 268 -11.47 -29.12 -3.84
C GLU A 268 -10.60 -28.26 -4.79
N ILE A 269 -10.31 -27.03 -4.40
CA ILE A 269 -9.52 -26.07 -5.20
C ILE A 269 -8.01 -26.23 -4.96
N GLY A 270 -7.61 -26.63 -3.75
CA GLY A 270 -6.23 -26.61 -3.29
C GLY A 270 -5.86 -25.29 -2.61
N SER A 271 -5.19 -25.35 -1.47
CA SER A 271 -4.99 -24.19 -0.57
C SER A 271 -4.34 -22.95 -1.22
N ILE A 272 -3.37 -23.14 -2.14
CA ILE A 272 -2.68 -22.01 -2.79
C ILE A 272 -3.63 -21.26 -3.72
N GLU A 273 -4.39 -21.97 -4.54
CA GLU A 273 -5.34 -21.36 -5.49
C GLU A 273 -6.57 -20.82 -4.75
N PHE A 274 -7.04 -21.54 -3.73
CA PHE A 274 -8.15 -21.13 -2.89
C PHE A 274 -7.89 -19.77 -2.23
N ASP A 275 -6.70 -19.56 -1.64
CA ASP A 275 -6.36 -18.30 -0.96
C ASP A 275 -6.48 -17.09 -1.89
N SER A 276 -6.04 -17.23 -3.15
CA SER A 276 -6.23 -16.21 -4.20
C SER A 276 -7.69 -15.98 -4.53
N ILE A 277 -8.48 -17.05 -4.72
CA ILE A 277 -9.87 -16.93 -5.16
C ILE A 277 -10.74 -16.29 -4.07
N TRP A 278 -10.71 -16.78 -2.83
CA TRP A 278 -11.61 -16.30 -1.78
C TRP A 278 -11.36 -14.83 -1.45
N ARG A 279 -10.09 -14.40 -1.40
CA ARG A 279 -9.74 -13.00 -1.13
C ARG A 279 -10.20 -12.07 -2.26
N ASN A 280 -10.07 -12.49 -3.51
CA ASN A 280 -10.61 -11.75 -4.65
C ASN A 280 -12.13 -11.61 -4.57
N CYS A 281 -12.83 -12.70 -4.25
CA CYS A 281 -14.28 -12.69 -4.06
C CYS A 281 -14.70 -11.78 -2.89
N ALA A 282 -13.99 -11.82 -1.76
CA ALA A 282 -14.24 -10.95 -0.61
C ALA A 282 -14.01 -9.47 -0.95
N MET A 283 -12.94 -9.17 -1.70
CA MET A 283 -12.66 -7.83 -2.21
C MET A 283 -13.74 -7.31 -3.17
N GLU A 284 -14.28 -8.16 -4.03
CA GLU A 284 -15.39 -7.84 -4.94
C GLU A 284 -16.66 -7.52 -4.14
N LEU A 285 -17.01 -8.40 -3.19
CA LEU A 285 -18.17 -8.25 -2.33
C LEU A 285 -18.04 -7.12 -1.29
N SER A 286 -16.83 -6.61 -1.05
CA SER A 286 -16.62 -5.47 -0.14
C SER A 286 -17.28 -4.16 -0.57
N ALA A 287 -17.82 -4.08 -1.80
CA ALA A 287 -18.64 -2.95 -2.22
C ALA A 287 -20.05 -2.97 -1.61
N GLU A 288 -20.54 -4.15 -1.24
CA GLU A 288 -21.85 -4.38 -0.63
C GLU A 288 -21.73 -4.70 0.87
N PHE A 289 -20.67 -5.43 1.24
CA PHE A 289 -20.40 -5.87 2.60
C PHE A 289 -19.04 -5.33 3.06
N ASP A 290 -19.01 -4.10 3.59
CA ASP A 290 -17.78 -3.38 3.98
C ASP A 290 -16.83 -4.21 4.87
N PHE A 291 -17.39 -5.05 5.74
CA PHE A 291 -16.61 -5.86 6.68
C PHE A 291 -15.76 -6.97 5.99
N LEU A 292 -16.11 -7.36 4.76
CA LEU A 292 -15.31 -8.28 3.94
C LEU A 292 -14.06 -7.62 3.36
N ASN A 293 -13.91 -6.30 3.51
CA ASN A 293 -12.69 -5.60 3.13
C ASN A 293 -11.52 -6.09 4.01
N PRO A 294 -10.46 -6.70 3.43
CA PRO A 294 -9.32 -7.22 4.17
C PRO A 294 -8.56 -6.13 4.95
N PHE A 295 -8.77 -4.84 4.62
CA PHE A 295 -8.18 -3.71 5.34
C PHE A 295 -9.04 -3.19 6.50
N ALA A 296 -10.28 -3.64 6.63
CA ALA A 296 -11.11 -3.31 7.79
C ALA A 296 -10.68 -4.10 9.03
N GLY A 297 -10.11 -5.30 8.83
CA GLY A 297 -9.74 -6.20 9.92
C GLY A 297 -10.95 -6.80 10.64
N GLU A 298 -12.11 -6.82 9.96
CA GLU A 298 -13.39 -7.24 10.54
C GLU A 298 -13.78 -8.67 10.15
N PHE A 299 -13.16 -9.23 9.12
CA PHE A 299 -13.32 -10.60 8.67
C PHE A 299 -11.99 -11.17 8.18
N ASN A 300 -11.72 -12.42 8.51
CA ASN A 300 -10.61 -13.18 7.98
C ASN A 300 -10.97 -14.67 7.91
N TYR A 301 -10.42 -15.37 6.91
CA TYR A 301 -10.42 -16.83 6.87
C TYR A 301 -8.98 -17.31 6.89
N LEU A 302 -8.62 -18.06 7.93
CA LEU A 302 -7.27 -18.59 8.13
C LEU A 302 -7.35 -19.90 8.89
N ASP A 303 -6.51 -20.88 8.50
CA ASP A 303 -6.44 -22.20 9.13
C ASP A 303 -7.80 -22.85 9.32
N ALA A 304 -8.60 -22.86 8.25
CA ALA A 304 -9.93 -23.45 8.22
C ALA A 304 -10.95 -22.81 9.18
N ARG A 305 -10.67 -21.61 9.69
CA ARG A 305 -11.54 -20.86 10.61
C ARG A 305 -11.91 -19.49 10.09
N VAL A 306 -13.12 -19.07 10.42
CA VAL A 306 -13.62 -17.72 10.16
C VAL A 306 -13.45 -16.90 11.45
N ASP A 307 -12.63 -15.86 11.36
CA ASP A 307 -12.57 -14.81 12.36
C ASP A 307 -13.48 -13.66 11.91
N LEU A 308 -14.46 -13.30 12.73
CA LEU A 308 -15.48 -12.31 12.39
C LEU A 308 -15.73 -11.39 13.58
N TRP A 309 -15.52 -10.09 13.37
CA TRP A 309 -15.65 -9.09 14.41
C TRP A 309 -17.03 -9.09 15.04
N GLU A 310 -17.08 -9.11 16.38
CA GLU A 310 -18.30 -9.27 17.17
C GLU A 310 -19.37 -8.21 16.89
N LYS A 311 -18.98 -7.04 16.36
CA LYS A 311 -19.88 -5.95 16.01
C LYS A 311 -20.64 -6.16 14.70
N VAL A 312 -20.18 -7.07 13.84
CA VAL A 312 -20.87 -7.40 12.58
C VAL A 312 -22.18 -8.11 12.92
N ASP A 313 -23.31 -7.62 12.41
CA ASP A 313 -24.60 -8.26 12.61
C ASP A 313 -24.64 -9.68 12.00
N THR A 314 -25.23 -10.64 12.70
CA THR A 314 -25.23 -12.05 12.28
C THR A 314 -26.00 -12.28 10.99
N SER A 315 -27.11 -11.56 10.75
CA SER A 315 -27.88 -11.68 9.51
C SER A 315 -27.09 -11.14 8.33
N VAL A 316 -26.41 -9.99 8.52
CA VAL A 316 -25.50 -9.42 7.52
C VAL A 316 -24.35 -10.37 7.22
N ALA A 317 -23.75 -10.95 8.25
CA ALA A 317 -22.67 -11.93 8.10
C ALA A 317 -23.12 -13.18 7.34
N ALA A 318 -24.30 -13.73 7.66
CA ALA A 318 -24.85 -14.90 6.98
C ALA A 318 -25.03 -14.65 5.48
N ASN A 319 -25.65 -13.53 5.09
CA ASN A 319 -25.85 -13.16 3.69
C ASN A 319 -24.53 -12.93 2.94
N ALA A 320 -23.59 -12.23 3.57
CA ALA A 320 -22.28 -11.95 2.99
C ALA A 320 -21.45 -13.23 2.78
N LEU A 321 -21.44 -14.13 3.77
CA LEU A 321 -20.77 -15.43 3.67
C LEU A 321 -21.43 -16.32 2.62
N ASP A 322 -22.76 -16.25 2.48
CA ASP A 322 -23.48 -16.96 1.42
C ASP A 322 -23.07 -16.48 0.03
N ALA A 323 -23.07 -15.16 -0.16
CA ALA A 323 -22.62 -14.55 -1.40
C ALA A 323 -21.17 -14.94 -1.72
N LEU A 324 -20.30 -14.93 -0.69
CA LEU A 324 -18.89 -15.26 -0.81
C LEU A 324 -18.67 -16.71 -1.28
N VAL A 325 -19.25 -17.70 -0.60
CA VAL A 325 -19.04 -19.12 -0.97
C VAL A 325 -19.62 -19.45 -2.34
N ASN A 326 -20.75 -18.84 -2.72
CA ASN A 326 -21.32 -18.99 -4.05
C ASN A 326 -20.44 -18.37 -5.14
N LEU A 327 -19.85 -17.21 -4.89
CA LEU A 327 -18.96 -16.53 -5.83
C LEU A 327 -17.64 -17.31 -6.01
N ILE A 328 -17.09 -17.87 -4.93
CA ILE A 328 -15.92 -18.75 -4.96
C ILE A 328 -16.19 -19.98 -5.83
N ALA A 329 -17.28 -20.71 -5.57
CA ALA A 329 -17.64 -21.90 -6.33
C ALA A 329 -17.87 -21.59 -7.81
N LYS A 330 -18.54 -20.46 -8.11
CA LYS A 330 -18.71 -20.00 -9.50
C LYS A 330 -17.37 -19.76 -10.19
N ARG A 331 -16.42 -19.11 -9.51
CA ARG A 331 -15.11 -18.75 -10.09
C ARG A 331 -14.20 -19.97 -10.30
N ALA A 332 -14.30 -20.94 -9.40
CA ALA A 332 -13.60 -22.22 -9.49
C ALA A 332 -14.31 -23.26 -10.39
N ASN A 333 -15.45 -22.90 -10.99
CA ASN A 333 -16.28 -23.80 -11.81
C ASN A 333 -16.70 -25.09 -11.07
N LEU A 334 -17.02 -24.98 -9.78
CA LEU A 334 -17.44 -26.10 -8.94
C LEU A 334 -18.97 -26.24 -8.90
N PRO A 335 -19.50 -27.48 -8.86
CA PRO A 335 -20.93 -27.71 -8.72
C PRO A 335 -21.43 -27.28 -7.33
N LYS A 336 -22.67 -26.78 -7.27
CA LYS A 336 -23.28 -26.28 -6.02
C LYS A 336 -23.77 -27.37 -5.08
N ASP A 337 -23.75 -28.64 -5.50
CA ASP A 337 -24.31 -29.75 -4.74
C ASP A 337 -23.61 -29.97 -3.40
N GLY A 338 -22.28 -29.79 -3.36
CA GLY A 338 -21.49 -29.86 -2.12
C GLY A 338 -21.90 -28.79 -1.11
N ILE A 339 -22.03 -27.54 -1.56
CA ILE A 339 -22.51 -26.42 -0.73
C ILE A 339 -23.90 -26.71 -0.19
N LYS A 340 -24.82 -27.14 -1.06
CA LYS A 340 -26.21 -27.44 -0.68
C LYS A 340 -26.28 -28.58 0.34
N SER A 341 -25.48 -29.63 0.16
CA SER A 341 -25.40 -30.76 1.10
C SER A 341 -24.97 -30.30 2.49
N ILE A 342 -23.97 -29.43 2.58
CA ILE A 342 -23.53 -28.88 3.87
C ILE A 342 -24.63 -28.00 4.47
N LYS A 343 -25.19 -27.05 3.71
CA LYS A 343 -26.28 -26.16 4.16
C LYS A 343 -27.48 -26.92 4.71
N ASN A 344 -27.85 -28.04 4.10
CA ASN A 344 -28.99 -28.85 4.53
C ASN A 344 -28.84 -29.33 5.99
N ASN A 345 -27.61 -29.58 6.46
CA ASN A 345 -27.33 -29.95 7.85
C ASN A 345 -27.51 -28.80 8.85
N PHE A 346 -27.70 -27.57 8.36
CA PHE A 346 -27.87 -26.34 9.15
C PHE A 346 -29.16 -25.59 8.77
N THR A 347 -30.11 -26.24 8.08
CA THR A 347 -31.33 -25.59 7.54
C THR A 347 -32.09 -24.81 8.61
N ASP A 348 -32.30 -25.40 9.79
CA ASP A 348 -33.05 -24.78 10.89
C ASP A 348 -32.44 -23.44 11.35
N ILE A 349 -31.12 -23.31 11.22
CA ILE A 349 -30.37 -22.11 11.58
C ILE A 349 -30.40 -21.11 10.44
N LEU A 350 -30.14 -21.54 9.19
CA LEU A 350 -30.04 -20.65 8.03
C LEU A 350 -31.39 -20.01 7.66
N VAL A 351 -32.50 -20.73 7.85
CA VAL A 351 -33.86 -20.19 7.62
C VAL A 351 -34.14 -18.99 8.54
N ALA A 352 -33.59 -18.97 9.75
CA ALA A 352 -33.77 -17.86 10.69
C ALA A 352 -33.11 -16.54 10.22
N TYR A 353 -32.24 -16.60 9.21
CA TYR A 353 -31.51 -15.45 8.66
C TYR A 353 -31.89 -15.14 7.20
N GLU A 354 -32.99 -15.71 6.70
CA GLU A 354 -33.49 -15.51 5.33
C GLU A 354 -32.51 -15.90 4.21
N VAL A 355 -31.49 -16.71 4.53
CA VAL A 355 -30.56 -17.22 3.53
C VAL A 355 -31.27 -18.28 2.69
N ARG A 356 -31.55 -17.96 1.42
CA ARG A 356 -32.23 -18.90 0.50
C ARG A 356 -31.27 -20.03 0.08
N ASN A 357 -31.79 -21.27 0.10
CA ASN A 357 -31.06 -22.48 -0.30
C ASN A 357 -30.76 -22.57 -1.80
#